data_AF-A0A9Q3BNV5-F1
#
_entry.id   AF-A0A9Q3BNV5-F1
#
_cell.length_a   1.000
_cell.length_b   1.000
_cell.length_c   1.000
_cell.angle_alpha   90.00
_cell.angle_beta   90.00
_cell.angle_gamma   90.00
#
_symmetry.space_group_name_H-M   'P 1'
#
loop_
_entity.id
_entity.type
_entity.pdbx_description
1 polymer ?
#
loop_
_entity_poly.entity_id
_entity_poly.type
_entity_poly.pdbx_seq_one_letter_code
_entity_poly.pdbx_strand_id
1 'polypeptide(L)'
;MMDVEIGQEGYKMKALVDTGAELNIIPEIESNKAKLTMRALNMHLKGIEGHSTKAVVLSEITLLILPSGEERKIQFFAARGAFNTLISRPFLADNVIILEHCHNQGEILSYSQSDSKRLCIPIFSPEEKAWHSVPLKGMELCNMVKASD
;
A
#
# COMPACT_ATOMS: atom_id res chain seq x y z
N MET A 1 0.67 -8.62 2.91
CA MET A 1 -0.39 -7.62 3.16
C MET A 1 0.06 -6.72 4.29
N MET A 2 -0.04 -5.40 4.14
CA MET A 2 0.30 -4.34 5.09
C MET A 2 -0.83 -4.04 6.06
N ASP A 3 -0.54 -4.03 7.36
CA ASP A 3 -1.46 -3.53 8.39
C ASP A 3 -1.49 -1.99 8.32
N VAL A 4 -2.66 -1.42 8.09
CA VAL A 4 -2.84 0.03 7.99
C VAL A 4 -4.05 0.47 8.80
N GLU A 5 -4.09 1.75 9.10
CA GLU A 5 -5.23 2.38 9.75
C GLU A 5 -5.75 3.53 8.89
N ILE A 6 -7.06 3.64 8.71
CA ILE A 6 -7.69 4.64 7.83
C ILE A 6 -8.81 5.40 8.52
N GLY A 7 -8.99 6.65 8.07
CA GLY A 7 -10.09 7.50 8.51
C GLY A 7 -9.89 8.10 9.90
N GLN A 8 -10.82 8.96 10.31
CA GLN A 8 -10.70 9.75 11.55
C GLN A 8 -10.90 8.92 12.83
N GLU A 9 -11.57 7.76 12.73
CA GLU A 9 -11.83 6.87 13.87
C GLU A 9 -10.78 5.76 14.02
N GLY A 10 -9.74 5.77 13.20
CA GLY A 10 -8.65 4.81 13.32
C GLY A 10 -9.03 3.38 12.95
N TYR A 11 -9.74 3.20 11.84
CA TYR A 11 -10.17 1.87 11.39
C TYR A 11 -8.98 1.05 10.87
N LYS A 12 -8.67 -0.05 11.56
CA LYS A 12 -7.55 -0.94 11.19
C LYS A 12 -7.97 -1.98 10.16
N MET A 13 -7.17 -2.11 9.10
CA MET A 13 -7.37 -3.10 8.05
C MET A 13 -6.05 -3.62 7.49
N LYS A 14 -6.12 -4.73 6.75
CA LYS A 14 -4.99 -5.22 5.95
C LYS A 14 -5.17 -4.81 4.49
N ALA A 15 -4.14 -4.21 3.92
CA ALA A 15 -4.08 -3.83 2.50
C ALA A 15 -3.02 -4.66 1.76
N LEU A 16 -3.30 -5.03 0.51
CA LEU A 16 -2.30 -5.53 -0.40
C LEU A 16 -1.57 -4.35 -1.05
N VAL A 17 -0.24 -4.40 -1.08
CA VAL A 17 0.56 -3.45 -1.85
C VAL A 17 0.74 -4.02 -3.25
N ASP A 18 0.29 -3.31 -4.27
CA ASP A 18 0.23 -3.79 -5.65
C ASP A 18 0.75 -2.74 -6.62
N THR A 19 1.94 -2.98 -7.19
CA THR A 19 2.56 -2.07 -8.17
C THR A 19 1.99 -2.21 -9.58
N GLY A 20 1.32 -3.34 -9.85
CA GLY A 20 0.61 -3.60 -11.09
C GLY A 20 -0.74 -2.90 -11.17
N ALA A 21 -1.38 -2.61 -10.03
CA ALA A 21 -2.63 -1.87 -9.96
C ALA A 21 -2.47 -0.37 -10.25
N GLU A 22 -3.40 0.19 -11.01
CA GLU A 22 -3.41 1.61 -11.41
C GLU A 22 -4.24 2.50 -10.49
N LEU A 23 -5.02 1.91 -9.58
CA LEU A 23 -5.94 2.61 -8.70
C LEU A 23 -5.90 2.01 -7.30
N ASN A 24 -5.95 2.88 -6.28
CA ASN A 24 -6.15 2.40 -4.92
C ASN A 24 -7.62 1.99 -4.81
N ILE A 25 -7.86 0.75 -4.41
CA ILE A 25 -9.20 0.18 -4.39
C ILE A 25 -9.51 -0.27 -2.97
N ILE A 26 -10.71 0.03 -2.48
CA ILE A 26 -11.22 -0.48 -1.20
C ILE A 26 -12.54 -1.23 -1.44
N PRO A 27 -12.78 -2.37 -0.80
CA PRO A 27 -14.10 -2.99 -0.85
C PRO A 27 -15.16 -2.05 -0.26
N GLU A 28 -16.34 -1.97 -0.87
CA GLU A 28 -17.45 -1.12 -0.40
C GLU A 28 -17.79 -1.39 1.08
N ILE A 29 -17.70 -2.65 1.50
CA ILE A 29 -17.92 -3.07 2.89
C ILE A 29 -16.90 -2.42 3.83
N GLU A 30 -15.62 -2.40 3.44
CA GLU A 30 -14.54 -1.84 4.24
C GLU A 30 -14.60 -0.31 4.27
N SER A 31 -14.93 0.35 3.14
CA SER A 31 -15.14 1.80 3.14
C SER A 31 -16.29 2.24 4.03
N ASN A 32 -17.37 1.44 4.10
CA ASN A 32 -18.51 1.72 4.96
C ASN A 32 -18.15 1.54 6.44
N LYS A 33 -17.40 0.48 6.80
CA LYS A 33 -16.90 0.28 8.16
C LYS A 33 -15.97 1.40 8.61
N ALA A 34 -15.10 1.87 7.70
CA ALA A 34 -14.20 2.99 7.92
C ALA A 34 -14.90 4.36 7.85
N LYS A 35 -16.21 4.41 7.59
CA LYS A 35 -17.04 5.62 7.46
C LYS A 35 -16.41 6.67 6.54
N LEU A 36 -15.84 6.23 5.42
CA LEU A 36 -15.22 7.14 4.47
C LEU A 36 -16.28 8.04 3.82
N THR A 37 -15.98 9.33 3.70
CA THR A 37 -16.80 10.24 2.89
C THR A 37 -16.64 9.86 1.43
N MET A 38 -17.77 9.67 0.77
CA MET A 38 -17.90 8.92 -0.47
C MET A 38 -18.72 9.74 -1.47
N ARG A 39 -18.18 9.99 -2.66
CA ARG A 39 -18.90 10.61 -3.78
C ARG A 39 -19.24 9.59 -4.85
N ALA A 40 -20.50 9.59 -5.29
CA ALA A 40 -20.96 8.68 -6.33
C ALA A 40 -20.17 8.90 -7.63
N LEU A 41 -19.80 7.79 -8.28
CA LEU A 41 -19.08 7.77 -9.54
C LEU A 41 -19.62 6.61 -10.39
N ASN A 42 -19.51 6.73 -11.71
CA ASN A 42 -19.88 5.63 -12.61
C ASN A 42 -18.65 5.21 -13.40
N MET A 43 -17.91 4.24 -12.87
CA MET A 43 -16.71 3.69 -13.52
C MET A 43 -16.74 2.16 -13.52
N HIS A 44 -16.09 1.58 -14.52
CA HIS A 44 -15.85 0.14 -14.60
C HIS A 44 -14.36 -0.12 -14.40
N LEU A 45 -14.03 -0.90 -13.37
CA LEU A 45 -12.70 -1.40 -13.10
C LEU A 45 -12.52 -2.71 -13.85
N LYS A 46 -11.41 -2.83 -14.57
CA LYS A 46 -11.04 -4.06 -15.25
C LYS A 46 -9.91 -4.74 -14.48
N GLY A 47 -10.15 -5.97 -14.07
CA GLY A 47 -9.17 -6.84 -13.44
C GLY A 47 -8.54 -7.83 -14.42
N ILE A 48 -7.78 -8.75 -13.84
CA ILE A 48 -7.16 -9.88 -14.53
C ILE A 48 -8.26 -10.72 -15.21
N GLU A 49 -7.93 -11.35 -16.35
CA GLU A 49 -8.85 -12.17 -17.16
C GLU A 49 -10.10 -11.42 -17.67
N GLY A 50 -10.12 -10.09 -17.63
CA GLY A 50 -11.22 -9.29 -18.14
C GLY A 50 -12.42 -9.17 -17.19
N HIS A 51 -12.27 -9.60 -15.93
CA HIS A 51 -13.26 -9.36 -14.89
C HIS A 51 -13.55 -7.86 -14.78
N SER A 52 -14.81 -7.47 -14.93
CA SER A 52 -15.23 -6.08 -14.82
C SER A 52 -16.06 -5.89 -13.57
N THR A 53 -15.59 -5.02 -12.69
CA THR A 53 -16.28 -4.64 -11.47
C THR A 53 -16.69 -3.18 -11.57
N LYS A 54 -17.94 -2.88 -11.28
CA LYS A 54 -18.37 -1.49 -11.20
C LYS A 54 -17.77 -0.83 -9.95
N ALA A 55 -16.94 0.19 -10.15
CA ALA A 55 -16.62 1.15 -9.10
C ALA A 55 -17.78 2.12 -9.01
N VAL A 56 -18.41 2.15 -7.84
CA VAL A 56 -19.65 2.89 -7.63
C VAL A 56 -19.37 4.24 -6.99
N VAL A 57 -18.18 4.41 -6.39
CA VAL A 57 -17.91 5.54 -5.52
C VAL A 57 -16.41 5.85 -5.46
N LEU A 58 -16.06 7.14 -5.43
CA LEU A 58 -14.72 7.62 -5.09
C LEU A 58 -14.73 8.19 -3.67
N SER A 59 -13.73 7.89 -2.86
CA SER A 59 -13.60 8.53 -1.55
C SER A 59 -13.11 9.98 -1.70
N GLU A 60 -13.43 10.82 -0.73
CA GLU A 60 -12.60 12.00 -0.49
C GLU A 60 -11.19 11.57 -0.06
N ILE A 61 -10.24 12.51 -0.11
CA ILE A 61 -8.88 12.24 0.36
C ILE A 61 -8.96 11.98 1.86
N THR A 62 -8.47 10.81 2.28
CA THR A 62 -8.45 10.38 3.68
C THR A 62 -7.02 10.21 4.19
N LEU A 63 -6.87 10.16 5.50
CA LEU A 63 -5.61 9.81 6.15
C LEU A 63 -5.44 8.29 6.21
N LEU A 64 -4.23 7.87 5.88
CA LEU A 64 -3.71 6.52 6.01
C LEU A 64 -2.53 6.55 6.96
N ILE A 65 -2.64 5.80 8.04
CA ILE A 65 -1.57 5.60 9.01
C ILE A 65 -0.88 4.28 8.67
N LEU A 66 0.41 4.37 8.36
CA LEU A 66 1.25 3.22 8.03
C LEU A 66 1.69 2.47 9.30
N PRO A 67 2.19 1.23 9.20
CA PRO A 67 2.72 0.50 10.37
C PRO A 67 3.79 1.27 11.16
N SER A 68 4.48 2.20 10.49
CA SER A 68 5.46 3.11 11.10
C SER A 68 4.87 4.15 12.05
N GLY A 69 3.54 4.34 12.02
CA GLY A 69 2.84 5.45 12.66
C GLY A 69 2.83 6.72 11.82
N GLU A 70 3.41 6.71 10.62
CA GLU A 70 3.37 7.88 9.75
C GLU A 70 2.03 8.03 9.05
N GLU A 71 1.57 9.27 9.00
CA GLU A 71 0.36 9.65 8.29
C GLU A 71 0.68 10.05 6.85
N ARG A 72 -0.12 9.54 5.91
CA ARG A 72 -0.11 9.89 4.50
C ARG A 72 -1.52 10.11 4.01
N LYS A 73 -1.66 10.91 2.95
CA LYS A 73 -2.96 11.12 2.29
C LYS A 73 -3.15 10.07 1.21
N ILE A 74 -4.35 9.53 1.11
CA ILE A 74 -4.72 8.57 0.06
C ILE A 74 -6.16 8.82 -0.38
N GLN A 75 -6.42 8.54 -1.65
CA GLN A 75 -7.77 8.48 -2.20
C GLN A 75 -8.05 7.07 -2.71
N PHE A 76 -9.24 6.54 -2.44
CA PHE A 76 -9.67 5.21 -2.85
C PHE A 76 -10.84 5.25 -3.81
N PHE A 77 -10.90 4.27 -4.70
CA PHE A 77 -12.11 3.87 -5.40
C PHE A 77 -12.78 2.75 -4.61
N ALA A 78 -14.03 2.94 -4.19
CA ALA A 78 -14.80 1.86 -3.58
C ALA A 78 -15.57 1.06 -4.64
N ALA A 79 -15.42 -0.25 -4.57
CA ALA A 79 -16.01 -1.17 -5.52
C ALA A 79 -16.64 -2.37 -4.79
N ARG A 80 -17.66 -2.97 -5.42
CA ARG A 80 -18.32 -4.17 -4.92
C ARG A 80 -17.58 -5.42 -5.40
N GLY A 81 -17.28 -6.35 -4.51
CA GLY A 81 -16.67 -7.62 -4.90
C GLY A 81 -15.87 -8.25 -3.76
N ALA A 82 -15.38 -9.45 -4.03
CA ALA A 82 -14.52 -10.20 -3.12
C ALA A 82 -13.05 -9.99 -3.51
N PHE A 83 -12.46 -8.90 -3.03
CA PHE A 83 -11.04 -8.59 -3.21
C PHE A 83 -10.50 -7.88 -1.97
N ASN A 84 -9.17 -7.85 -1.83
CA ASN A 84 -8.50 -7.12 -0.75
C ASN A 84 -8.43 -5.63 -1.07
N THR A 85 -8.38 -4.77 -0.04
CA THR A 85 -7.99 -3.37 -0.23
C THR A 85 -6.61 -3.29 -0.88
N LEU A 86 -6.46 -2.48 -1.92
CA LEU A 86 -5.23 -2.28 -2.68
C LEU A 86 -4.66 -0.90 -2.41
N ILE A 87 -3.40 -0.86 -1.98
CA ILE A 87 -2.54 0.33 -2.02
C ILE A 87 -1.63 0.16 -3.22
N SER A 88 -1.75 1.07 -4.17
CA SER A 88 -1.31 0.85 -5.53
C SER A 88 -0.39 1.95 -6.05
N ARG A 89 0.03 1.82 -7.31
CA ARG A 89 1.02 2.68 -7.95
C ARG A 89 0.82 4.19 -7.72
N PRO A 90 -0.39 4.78 -7.78
CA PRO A 90 -0.57 6.19 -7.46
C PRO A 90 -0.09 6.56 -6.05
N PHE A 91 -0.50 5.81 -5.02
CA PHE A 91 -0.03 6.07 -3.65
C PHE A 91 1.48 5.84 -3.54
N LEU A 92 2.00 4.78 -4.16
CA LEU A 92 3.42 4.46 -4.09
C LEU A 92 4.29 5.54 -4.75
N ALA A 93 3.88 6.04 -5.90
CA ALA A 93 4.57 7.09 -6.63
C ALA A 93 4.53 8.43 -5.87
N ASP A 94 3.36 8.83 -5.37
CA ASP A 94 3.18 10.09 -4.63
C ASP A 94 3.99 10.14 -3.33
N ASN A 95 4.33 8.97 -2.77
CA ASN A 95 5.05 8.84 -1.51
C ASN A 95 6.49 8.37 -1.68
N VAL A 96 7.01 8.35 -2.92
CA VAL A 96 8.40 7.94 -3.25
C VAL A 96 8.75 6.59 -2.63
N ILE A 97 7.82 5.64 -2.71
CA ILE A 97 8.00 4.28 -2.21
C ILE A 97 8.72 3.47 -3.28
N ILE A 98 9.87 2.91 -2.92
CA ILE A 98 10.79 2.22 -3.84
C ILE A 98 10.73 0.72 -3.58
N LEU A 99 10.45 -0.05 -4.62
CA LEU A 99 10.67 -1.49 -4.62
C LEU A 99 12.17 -1.78 -4.71
N GLU A 100 12.69 -2.49 -3.72
CA GLU A 100 14.08 -2.94 -3.69
C GLU A 100 14.14 -4.47 -3.56
N HIS A 101 15.02 -5.11 -4.33
CA HIS A 101 15.25 -6.54 -4.19
C HIS A 101 16.30 -6.77 -3.10
N CYS A 102 15.94 -7.45 -2.01
CA CYS A 102 16.84 -7.79 -0.92
C CYS A 102 17.34 -9.23 -1.07
N HIS A 103 18.63 -9.40 -1.32
CA HIS A 103 19.25 -10.69 -1.67
C HIS A 103 18.91 -11.85 -0.72
N ASN A 104 18.68 -11.61 0.57
CA ASN A 104 18.39 -12.65 1.56
C ASN A 104 16.91 -12.76 1.96
N GLN A 105 16.04 -11.86 1.48
CA GLN A 105 14.63 -11.75 1.92
C GLN A 105 13.63 -11.61 0.77
N GLY A 106 14.10 -11.67 -0.48
CA GLY A 106 13.26 -11.50 -1.67
C GLY A 106 12.95 -10.04 -1.98
N GLU A 107 11.88 -9.79 -2.72
CA GLU A 107 11.44 -8.43 -3.05
C GLU A 107 10.91 -7.73 -1.79
N ILE A 108 11.36 -6.51 -1.54
CA ILE A 108 10.97 -5.68 -0.41
C ILE A 108 10.47 -4.33 -0.93
N LEU A 109 9.33 -3.87 -0.42
CA LEU A 109 8.89 -2.49 -0.58
C LEU A 109 9.60 -1.64 0.48
N SER A 110 10.41 -0.67 0.08
CA SER A 110 11.15 0.21 0.98
C SER A 110 10.71 1.67 0.83
N TYR A 111 10.62 2.41 1.92
CA TYR A 111 10.44 3.87 1.84
C TYR A 111 11.09 4.60 3.01
N SER A 112 11.49 5.85 2.76
CA SER A 112 12.20 6.69 3.73
C SER A 112 11.23 7.26 4.78
N GLN A 113 11.50 6.97 6.06
CA GLN A 113 10.86 7.61 7.21
C GLN A 113 11.57 8.90 7.64
N SER A 114 12.90 8.94 7.47
CA SER A 114 13.78 10.08 7.74
C SER A 114 15.16 9.82 7.11
N ASP A 115 16.10 10.77 7.15
CA ASP A 115 17.42 10.75 6.49
C ASP A 115 18.26 9.48 6.69
N SER A 116 17.89 8.62 7.65
CA SER A 116 18.61 7.36 7.93
C SER A 116 17.70 6.17 8.31
N LYS A 117 16.37 6.28 8.23
CA LYS A 117 15.44 5.18 8.53
C LYS A 117 14.57 4.85 7.33
N ARG A 118 14.53 3.55 6.98
CA ARG A 118 13.67 3.02 5.92
C ARG A 118 12.78 1.92 6.49
N LEU A 119 11.48 1.97 6.24
CA LEU A 119 10.60 0.83 6.50
C LEU A 119 10.69 -0.13 5.33
N CYS A 120 10.82 -1.42 5.62
CA CYS A 120 10.91 -2.49 4.64
C CYS A 120 9.72 -3.45 4.82
N ILE A 121 8.94 -3.66 3.76
CA ILE A 121 7.81 -4.58 3.74
C ILE A 121 8.13 -5.71 2.76
N PRO A 122 8.33 -6.95 3.22
CA PRO A 122 8.56 -8.07 2.30
C PRO A 122 7.33 -8.30 1.42
N ILE A 123 7.58 -8.41 0.11
CA ILE A 123 6.59 -8.69 -0.94
C ILE A 123 6.53 -10.19 -1.22
N PHE A 124 7.63 -10.90 -0.94
CA PHE A 124 7.67 -12.36 -0.90
C PHE A 124 7.99 -12.85 0.51
N SER A 125 7.23 -13.83 1.00
CA SER A 125 7.45 -14.42 2.32
C SER A 125 8.52 -15.50 2.20
N PRO A 126 9.72 -15.37 2.81
CA PRO A 126 10.31 -16.54 3.43
C PRO A 126 9.37 -16.99 4.57
N GLU A 127 9.51 -18.22 5.05
CA GLU A 127 8.56 -18.90 5.97
C GLU A 127 8.22 -18.13 7.27
N GLU A 128 8.93 -17.04 7.58
CA GLU A 128 8.74 -16.19 8.74
C GLU A 128 7.95 -14.89 8.43
N LYS A 129 6.79 -14.76 9.07
CA LYS A 129 5.87 -13.61 8.98
C LYS A 129 6.22 -12.50 9.98
N ALA A 130 7.42 -11.93 9.90
CA ALA A 130 7.84 -10.87 10.82
C ALA A 130 7.93 -9.50 10.13
N TRP A 131 7.31 -8.49 10.74
CA TRP A 131 7.48 -7.08 10.39
C TRP A 131 8.74 -6.53 11.04
N HIS A 132 9.56 -5.79 10.29
CA HIS A 132 10.76 -5.15 10.84
C HIS A 132 10.66 -3.62 10.70
N SER A 133 10.41 -2.96 11.84
CA SER A 133 10.38 -1.49 11.98
C SER A 133 11.76 -0.87 12.22
N VAL A 134 12.80 -1.71 12.31
CA VAL A 134 14.19 -1.32 12.54
C VAL A 134 14.99 -1.74 11.31
N PRO A 135 15.90 -0.91 10.77
CA PRO A 135 16.90 -1.38 9.81
C PRO A 135 17.57 -2.62 10.40
N LEU A 136 17.46 -3.76 9.71
CA LEU A 136 17.96 -5.03 10.23
C LEU A 136 19.46 -4.88 10.50
N LYS A 137 19.89 -5.21 11.73
CA LYS A 137 21.32 -5.23 12.08
C LYS A 137 22.03 -6.23 11.15
N GLY A 138 22.89 -5.72 10.28
CA GLY A 138 23.47 -6.46 9.15
C GLY A 138 23.22 -5.79 7.79
N MET A 139 22.37 -4.76 7.73
CA MET A 139 22.44 -3.74 6.69
C MET A 139 23.74 -2.94 6.88
N GLU A 140 24.87 -3.49 6.45
CA GLU A 140 25.73 -2.64 5.62
C GLU A 140 24.78 -2.07 4.57
N LEU A 141 24.74 -0.73 4.43
CA LEU A 141 23.96 -0.07 3.39
C LEU A 141 24.00 -0.98 2.17
N CYS A 142 22.85 -1.43 1.64
CA CYS A 142 22.81 -1.95 0.28
C CYS A 142 23.60 -0.93 -0.51
N ASN A 143 24.85 -1.28 -0.85
CA ASN A 143 25.78 -0.31 -1.38
C ASN A 143 25.05 0.23 -2.58
N MET A 144 24.80 1.54 -2.59
CA MET A 144 24.25 2.20 -3.75
C MET A 144 25.22 1.84 -4.87
N VAL A 145 24.85 0.86 -5.69
CA VAL A 145 25.51 0.66 -6.96
C VAL A 145 25.05 1.88 -7.73
N LYS A 146 25.86 2.95 -7.65
CA LYS A 146 25.76 4.06 -8.58
C LYS A 146 25.78 3.41 -9.96
N ALA A 147 24.74 3.65 -10.74
CA ALA A 147 24.81 3.42 -12.16
C ALA A 147 26.06 4.18 -12.64
N SER A 148 27.04 3.44 -13.13
CA SER A 148 28.19 4.01 -13.82
C SER A 148 27.71 4.63 -15.14
N ASP A 149 28.19 5.84 -15.42
CA ASP A 149 27.91 6.64 -16.62
C ASP A 149 28.14 5.89 -17.94
#